data_AF-A0A915Y005-F1
#
_entry.id   AF-A0A915Y005-F1
#
_cell.length_a   1.000
_cell.length_b   1.000
_cell.length_c   1.000
_cell.angle_alpha   90.00
_cell.angle_beta   90.00
_cell.angle_gamma   90.00
#
_symmetry.space_group_name_H-M   'P 1'
#
loop_
_entity.id
_entity.type
_entity.pdbx_description
1 polymer ?
#
loop_
_entity_poly.entity_id
_entity_poly.type
_entity_poly.pdbx_seq_one_letter_code
_entity_poly.pdbx_strand_id
1 'polypeptide(L)'
;MCLWKPYVSLDVRKRELHDRRYGLLPFFLAGMLDVALPGVTIHDGNEHAYYYTAASEYALAAKSIREDARHALADFVPGIGTKYDQHVRIASATYYDYYLLAESFDAWFEGQGKPPFFGKFLSRDDRLRWLQHNLYHALSSCDIYTWWYGESIDWWRGPVDEDVVTAVRAARNCVVNNQTLGLDDELQVALKRARLEAEQVHLRAK
;
A
#
# COMPACT_ATOMS: atom_id res chain seq x y z
N MET A 1 -4.96 -4.06 -16.82
CA MET A 1 -5.73 -4.78 -17.86
C MET A 1 -5.26 -4.29 -19.23
N CYS A 2 -4.88 -5.23 -20.09
CA CYS A 2 -4.03 -5.15 -21.28
C CYS A 2 -4.37 -4.02 -22.29
N LEU A 3 -3.42 -3.10 -22.54
CA LEU A 3 -3.54 -1.95 -23.46
C LEU A 3 -3.31 -2.29 -24.94
N TRP A 4 -2.95 -3.53 -25.25
CA TRP A 4 -2.54 -3.91 -26.61
C TRP A 4 -2.99 -5.33 -26.93
N LYS A 5 -4.26 -5.48 -27.31
CA LYS A 5 -4.60 -6.58 -28.22
C LYS A 5 -4.08 -6.18 -29.61
N PRO A 6 -3.49 -7.09 -30.40
CA PRO A 6 -2.98 -6.77 -31.75
C PRO A 6 -4.07 -6.30 -32.73
N TYR A 7 -5.33 -6.26 -32.32
CA TYR A 7 -6.50 -5.90 -33.11
C TYR A 7 -7.21 -4.60 -32.69
N VAL A 8 -6.61 -3.75 -31.84
CA VAL A 8 -7.23 -2.46 -31.46
C VAL A 8 -6.70 -1.30 -32.31
N SER A 9 -7.58 -0.45 -32.82
CA SER A 9 -7.20 0.70 -33.64
C SER A 9 -6.36 1.73 -32.86
N LEU A 10 -5.57 2.52 -33.59
CA LEU A 10 -4.71 3.57 -33.02
C LEU A 10 -5.49 4.59 -32.18
N ASP A 11 -6.72 4.92 -32.56
CA ASP A 11 -7.55 5.88 -31.83
C ASP A 11 -8.07 5.34 -30.51
N VAL A 12 -8.43 4.04 -30.45
CA VAL A 12 -8.81 3.39 -29.19
C VAL A 12 -7.59 3.31 -28.27
N ARG A 13 -6.41 3.01 -28.82
CA ARG A 13 -5.16 2.99 -28.05
C ARG A 13 -4.80 4.37 -27.50
N LYS A 14 -4.92 5.43 -28.31
CA LYS A 14 -4.71 6.81 -27.85
C LYS A 14 -5.67 7.19 -26.73
N ARG A 15 -6.94 6.81 -26.86
CA ARG A 15 -7.96 7.06 -25.84
C ARG A 15 -7.65 6.30 -24.54
N GLU A 16 -7.32 5.02 -24.61
CA GLU A 16 -6.96 4.23 -23.43
C GLU A 16 -5.67 4.71 -22.74
N LEU A 17 -4.70 5.21 -23.51
CA LEU A 17 -3.49 5.84 -22.95
C LEU A 17 -3.78 7.21 -22.33
N HIS A 18 -4.67 7.99 -22.95
CA HIS A 18 -5.08 9.31 -22.48
C HIS A 18 -5.92 9.23 -21.19
N ASP A 19 -6.87 8.30 -21.13
CA ASP A 19 -7.86 8.23 -20.06
C ASP A 19 -7.37 7.44 -18.84
N ARG A 20 -6.23 6.75 -18.93
CA ARG A 20 -5.64 6.00 -17.81
C ARG A 20 -4.45 6.74 -17.21
N ARG A 21 -4.59 7.11 -15.93
CA ARG A 21 -3.57 7.82 -15.12
C ARG A 21 -2.17 7.19 -15.16
N TYR A 22 -2.07 5.87 -15.36
CA TYR A 22 -0.81 5.12 -15.47
C TYR A 22 -0.66 4.37 -16.81
N GLY A 23 -1.29 4.83 -17.90
CA GLY A 23 -1.29 4.14 -19.19
C GLY A 23 0.11 3.90 -19.79
N LEU A 24 1.08 4.78 -19.48
CA LEU A 24 2.46 4.68 -19.97
C LEU A 24 3.42 3.96 -19.02
N LEU A 25 3.00 3.66 -17.77
CA LEU A 25 3.86 3.08 -16.75
C LEU A 25 4.50 1.74 -17.19
N PRO A 26 3.78 0.79 -17.85
CA PRO A 26 4.40 -0.46 -18.28
C PRO A 26 5.56 -0.26 -19.28
N PHE A 27 5.43 0.69 -20.22
CA PHE A 27 6.46 0.95 -21.22
C PHE A 27 7.66 1.68 -20.63
N PHE A 28 7.41 2.61 -19.70
CA PHE A 28 8.47 3.27 -18.94
C PHE A 28 9.30 2.24 -18.16
N LEU A 29 8.62 1.34 -17.45
CA LEU A 29 9.28 0.26 -16.69
C LEU A 29 10.04 -0.71 -17.62
N ALA A 30 9.45 -1.09 -18.76
CA ALA A 30 10.13 -1.93 -19.75
C ALA A 30 11.42 -1.29 -20.26
N GLY A 31 11.40 0.01 -20.57
CA GLY A 31 12.59 0.76 -20.99
C GLY A 31 13.67 0.79 -19.90
N MET A 32 13.29 0.99 -18.63
CA MET A 32 14.23 0.91 -17.51
C MET A 32 14.88 -0.47 -17.38
N LEU A 33 14.07 -1.53 -17.51
CA LEU A 33 14.52 -2.92 -17.35
C LEU A 33 15.41 -3.40 -18.50
N ASP A 34 15.18 -2.93 -19.71
CA ASP A 34 15.97 -3.30 -20.90
C ASP A 34 17.45 -2.91 -20.75
N VAL A 35 17.68 -1.71 -20.21
CA VAL A 35 19.03 -1.15 -20.02
C VAL A 35 19.57 -1.33 -18.59
N ALA A 36 18.83 -1.99 -17.69
CA ALA A 36 19.24 -2.19 -16.31
C ALA A 36 20.53 -3.04 -16.23
N LEU A 37 21.53 -2.50 -15.52
CA LEU A 37 22.80 -3.17 -15.24
C LEU A 37 22.66 -4.13 -14.05
N PRO A 38 23.54 -5.16 -13.90
CA PRO A 38 23.42 -6.21 -12.88
C PRO A 38 23.32 -5.79 -11.39
N GLY A 39 23.56 -4.51 -11.06
CA GLY A 39 23.40 -3.98 -9.70
C GLY A 39 22.21 -3.05 -9.50
N VAL A 40 21.42 -2.78 -10.54
CA VAL A 40 20.24 -1.91 -10.45
C VAL A 40 19.07 -2.70 -9.86
N THR A 41 18.38 -2.12 -8.89
CA THR A 41 17.11 -2.67 -8.38
C THR A 41 16.01 -1.61 -8.45
N ILE A 42 14.80 -2.06 -8.74
CA ILE A 42 13.58 -1.26 -8.75
C ILE A 42 12.69 -1.80 -7.65
N HIS A 43 12.39 -0.98 -6.65
CA HIS A 43 11.58 -1.39 -5.50
C HIS A 43 10.18 -0.81 -5.69
N ASP A 44 9.20 -1.67 -5.93
CA ASP A 44 7.81 -1.24 -5.97
C ASP A 44 7.35 -0.94 -4.54
N GLY A 45 7.01 0.33 -4.28
CA GLY A 45 6.68 0.81 -2.94
C GLY A 45 5.34 0.31 -2.42
N ASN A 46 4.45 -0.22 -3.27
CA ASN A 46 3.08 -0.57 -2.93
C ASN A 46 2.39 0.52 -2.09
N GLU A 47 2.32 1.74 -2.63
CA GLU A 47 1.76 2.93 -1.93
C GLU A 47 0.33 2.70 -1.43
N HIS A 48 -0.44 1.86 -2.12
CA HIS A 48 -1.79 1.48 -1.70
C HIS A 48 -1.85 0.82 -0.30
N ALA A 49 -0.74 0.26 0.19
CA ALA A 49 -0.63 -0.32 1.53
C ALA A 49 -1.00 0.65 2.65
N TYR A 50 -0.90 1.96 2.43
CA TYR A 50 -1.37 2.97 3.39
C TYR A 50 -2.79 2.71 3.88
N TYR A 51 -3.64 2.21 2.99
CA TYR A 51 -5.08 2.09 3.20
C TYR A 51 -5.54 0.68 3.57
N TYR A 52 -4.62 -0.29 3.61
CA TYR A 52 -4.98 -1.69 3.87
C TYR A 52 -5.46 -1.89 5.31
N THR A 53 -6.35 -2.85 5.43
CA THR A 53 -7.00 -3.26 6.68
C THR A 53 -6.99 -4.77 6.90
N ALA A 54 -6.57 -5.56 5.92
CA ALA A 54 -6.50 -7.00 6.01
C ALA A 54 -5.18 -7.57 5.46
N ALA A 55 -4.72 -8.66 6.07
CA ALA A 55 -3.54 -9.42 5.66
C ALA A 55 -3.58 -9.85 4.18
N SER A 56 -4.78 -10.21 3.69
CA SER A 56 -4.97 -10.67 2.31
C SER A 56 -4.65 -9.60 1.28
N GLU A 57 -4.81 -8.32 1.61
CA GLU A 57 -4.51 -7.21 0.69
C GLU A 57 -3.01 -7.13 0.41
N TYR A 58 -2.17 -7.36 1.43
CA TYR A 58 -0.71 -7.44 1.27
C TYR A 58 -0.30 -8.65 0.43
N ALA A 59 -0.89 -9.82 0.67
CA ALA A 59 -0.61 -11.03 -0.10
C ALA A 59 -1.01 -10.85 -1.58
N LEU A 60 -2.18 -10.24 -1.83
CA LEU A 60 -2.65 -9.96 -3.18
C LEU A 60 -1.78 -8.91 -3.89
N ALA A 61 -1.34 -7.87 -3.18
CA ALA A 61 -0.42 -6.88 -3.72
C ALA A 61 0.93 -7.51 -4.10
N ALA A 62 1.50 -8.32 -3.20
CA ALA A 62 2.76 -9.02 -3.45
C ALA A 62 2.66 -9.96 -4.65
N LYS A 63 1.55 -10.70 -4.78
CA LYS A 63 1.26 -11.51 -5.96
C LYS A 63 1.15 -10.64 -7.23
N SER A 64 0.42 -9.53 -7.16
CA SER A 64 0.20 -8.69 -8.34
C SER A 64 1.50 -8.06 -8.85
N ILE A 65 2.38 -7.65 -7.95
CA ILE A 65 3.72 -7.15 -8.31
C ILE A 65 4.56 -8.30 -8.88
N ARG A 66 4.65 -9.44 -8.19
CA ARG A 66 5.54 -10.53 -8.59
C ARG A 66 5.11 -11.23 -9.89
N GLU A 67 3.82 -11.41 -10.09
CA GLU A 67 3.27 -12.25 -11.14
C GLU A 67 2.53 -11.42 -12.19
N ASP A 68 1.51 -10.67 -11.80
CA ASP A 68 0.62 -10.02 -12.78
C ASP A 68 1.35 -8.93 -13.58
N ALA A 69 2.14 -8.09 -12.90
CA ALA A 69 2.92 -7.03 -13.56
C ALA A 69 4.02 -7.64 -14.46
N ARG A 70 4.69 -8.68 -13.97
CA ARG A 70 5.69 -9.43 -14.73
C ARG A 70 5.11 -10.03 -16.01
N HIS A 71 3.98 -10.73 -15.92
CA HIS A 71 3.30 -11.32 -17.09
C HIS A 71 2.81 -10.25 -18.05
N ALA A 72 2.18 -9.20 -17.52
CA ALA A 72 1.70 -8.09 -18.33
C ALA A 72 2.84 -7.45 -19.14
N LEU A 73 4.06 -7.34 -18.60
CA LEU A 73 5.21 -6.83 -19.35
C LEU A 73 5.77 -7.84 -20.37
N ALA A 74 5.87 -9.10 -19.96
CA ALA A 74 6.40 -10.18 -20.80
C ALA A 74 5.60 -10.41 -22.08
N ASP A 75 4.29 -10.14 -22.06
CA ASP A 75 3.43 -10.19 -23.24
C ASP A 75 3.84 -9.17 -24.32
N PHE A 76 4.54 -8.08 -23.96
CA PHE A 76 4.89 -7.00 -24.89
C PHE A 76 6.38 -6.97 -25.27
N VAL A 77 7.26 -7.41 -24.37
CA VAL A 77 8.72 -7.31 -24.57
C VAL A 77 9.36 -8.68 -24.32
N PRO A 78 9.75 -9.41 -25.39
CA PRO A 78 10.39 -10.72 -25.25
C PRO A 78 11.62 -10.65 -24.35
N GLY A 79 11.74 -11.60 -23.41
CA GLY A 79 12.87 -11.67 -22.48
C GLY A 79 12.81 -10.72 -21.28
N ILE A 80 11.86 -9.78 -21.24
CA ILE A 80 11.74 -8.82 -20.12
C ILE A 80 11.38 -9.49 -18.81
N GLY A 81 10.73 -10.67 -18.83
CA GLY A 81 10.38 -11.40 -17.61
C GLY A 81 11.61 -11.76 -16.77
N THR A 82 12.69 -12.22 -17.42
CA THR A 82 13.96 -12.51 -16.71
C THR A 82 14.58 -11.25 -16.13
N LYS A 83 14.54 -10.12 -16.85
CA LYS A 83 15.00 -8.82 -16.36
C LYS A 83 14.15 -8.32 -15.19
N TYR A 84 12.83 -8.50 -15.27
CA TYR A 84 11.90 -8.17 -14.19
C TYR A 84 12.26 -8.94 -12.92
N ASP A 85 12.39 -10.26 -13.01
CA ASP A 85 12.75 -11.11 -11.87
C ASP A 85 14.11 -10.72 -11.27
N GLN A 86 15.06 -10.30 -12.11
CA GLN A 86 16.39 -9.86 -11.67
C GLN A 86 16.37 -8.51 -10.94
N HIS A 87 15.56 -7.55 -11.40
CA HIS A 87 15.66 -6.15 -10.96
C HIS A 87 14.52 -5.69 -10.04
N VAL A 88 13.33 -6.25 -10.15
CA VAL A 88 12.17 -5.78 -9.39
C VAL A 88 12.07 -6.48 -8.05
N ARG A 89 11.87 -5.70 -6.99
CA ARG A 89 11.67 -6.18 -5.61
C ARG A 89 10.41 -5.54 -5.04
N ILE A 90 9.75 -6.28 -4.17
CA ILE A 90 8.58 -5.82 -3.45
C ILE A 90 9.08 -5.05 -2.23
N ALA A 91 8.79 -3.76 -2.18
CA ALA A 91 8.73 -3.02 -0.94
C ALA A 91 7.25 -2.90 -0.52
N SER A 92 7.01 -2.22 0.58
CA SER A 92 5.66 -1.84 0.99
C SER A 92 5.70 -0.49 1.65
N ALA A 93 4.56 0.11 1.96
CA ALA A 93 4.50 1.43 2.54
C ALA A 93 3.63 1.46 3.80
N THR A 94 4.03 2.27 4.77
CA THR A 94 3.31 2.50 6.03
C THR A 94 3.19 4.01 6.23
N TYR A 95 1.97 4.51 6.38
CA TYR A 95 1.70 5.94 6.51
C TYR A 95 1.31 6.30 7.95
N TYR A 96 2.24 6.90 8.68
CA TYR A 96 2.10 7.26 10.09
C TYR A 96 0.83 8.08 10.38
N ASP A 97 0.63 9.19 9.66
CA ASP A 97 -0.44 10.15 9.91
C ASP A 97 -1.81 9.49 9.73
N TYR A 98 -1.95 8.58 8.76
CA TYR A 98 -3.20 7.87 8.50
C TYR A 98 -3.68 7.05 9.71
N TYR A 99 -2.75 6.51 10.50
CA TYR A 99 -3.10 5.75 11.70
C TYR A 99 -3.28 6.64 12.92
N LEU A 100 -2.39 7.63 13.13
CA LEU A 100 -2.29 8.30 14.43
C LEU A 100 -2.84 9.73 14.44
N LEU A 101 -3.05 10.33 13.28
CA LEU A 101 -3.64 11.66 13.09
C LEU A 101 -4.97 11.56 12.32
N ALA A 102 -5.77 10.57 12.67
CA ALA A 102 -7.01 10.24 11.95
C ALA A 102 -7.96 11.44 11.80
N GLU A 103 -8.05 12.31 12.81
CA GLU A 103 -8.92 13.50 12.78
C GLU A 103 -8.53 14.49 11.66
N SER A 104 -7.26 14.51 11.24
CA SER A 104 -6.77 15.42 10.19
C SER A 104 -7.29 15.08 8.80
N PHE A 105 -7.90 13.91 8.61
CA PHE A 105 -8.39 13.46 7.30
C PHE A 105 -9.86 13.83 7.02
N ASP A 106 -10.64 14.24 8.03
CA ASP A 106 -12.09 14.44 7.88
C ASP A 106 -12.44 15.43 6.76
N ALA A 107 -11.78 16.59 6.72
CA ALA A 107 -12.03 17.60 5.70
C ALA A 107 -11.80 17.08 4.27
N TRP A 108 -10.82 16.19 4.08
CA TRP A 108 -10.53 15.57 2.78
C TRP A 108 -11.60 14.56 2.37
N PHE A 109 -12.13 13.79 3.32
CA PHE A 109 -13.23 12.85 3.09
C PHE A 109 -14.55 13.59 2.82
N GLU A 110 -14.85 14.61 3.61
CA GLU A 110 -16.03 15.47 3.46
C GLU A 110 -16.05 16.17 2.10
N GLY A 111 -14.91 16.72 1.65
CA GLY A 111 -14.77 17.34 0.33
C GLY A 111 -15.03 16.40 -0.85
N GLN A 112 -15.02 15.09 -0.62
CA GLN A 112 -15.36 14.06 -1.61
C GLN A 112 -16.78 13.51 -1.45
N GLY A 113 -17.58 14.05 -0.54
CA GLY A 113 -18.91 13.53 -0.21
C GLY A 113 -18.88 12.13 0.40
N LYS A 114 -17.75 11.72 0.98
CA LYS A 114 -17.56 10.42 1.63
C LYS A 114 -17.94 10.49 3.11
N PRO A 115 -18.19 9.34 3.76
CA PRO A 115 -18.24 9.28 5.23
C PRO A 115 -16.94 9.84 5.85
N PRO A 116 -17.00 10.41 7.06
CA PRO A 116 -15.80 10.87 7.77
C PRO A 116 -14.80 9.73 7.92
N PHE A 117 -13.52 10.06 8.11
CA PHE A 117 -12.49 9.03 8.12
C PHE A 117 -12.69 8.09 9.30
N PHE A 118 -12.92 6.80 9.03
CA PHE A 118 -13.31 5.85 10.08
C PHE A 118 -12.26 5.71 11.18
N GLY A 119 -10.98 5.98 10.88
CA GLY A 119 -9.90 5.91 11.86
C GLY A 119 -10.12 6.81 13.09
N LYS A 120 -10.89 7.90 12.97
CA LYS A 120 -11.19 8.78 14.11
C LYS A 120 -12.05 8.12 15.19
N PHE A 121 -12.83 7.09 14.83
CA PHE A 121 -13.69 6.34 15.74
C PHE A 121 -12.97 5.14 16.38
N LEU A 122 -11.70 4.93 16.04
CA LEU A 122 -10.84 3.98 16.74
C LEU A 122 -10.26 4.63 17.99
N SER A 123 -10.15 3.84 19.06
CA SER A 123 -9.35 4.24 20.21
C SER A 123 -7.88 4.38 19.81
N ARG A 124 -7.09 5.11 20.60
CA ARG A 124 -5.65 5.22 20.35
C ARG A 124 -4.97 3.84 20.30
N ASP A 125 -5.34 2.94 21.22
CA ASP A 125 -4.81 1.58 21.26
C ASP A 125 -5.18 0.78 20.00
N ASP A 126 -6.43 0.90 19.52
CA ASP A 126 -6.85 0.27 18.26
C ASP A 126 -6.07 0.82 17.06
N ARG A 127 -5.74 2.11 17.05
CA ARG A 127 -4.91 2.74 16.00
C ARG A 127 -3.46 2.25 16.04
N LEU A 128 -2.90 2.06 17.23
CA LEU A 128 -1.57 1.46 17.41
C LEU A 128 -1.55 -0.02 16.98
N ARG A 129 -2.59 -0.79 17.30
CA ARG A 129 -2.77 -2.16 16.80
C ARG A 129 -2.90 -2.19 15.28
N TRP A 130 -3.59 -1.22 14.68
CA TRP A 130 -3.71 -1.11 13.23
C TRP A 130 -2.37 -0.80 12.56
N LEU A 131 -1.60 0.15 13.12
CA LEU A 131 -0.22 0.40 12.69
C LEU A 131 0.63 -0.87 12.79
N GLN A 132 0.57 -1.58 13.92
CA GLN A 132 1.31 -2.81 14.15
C GLN A 132 0.92 -3.92 13.14
N HIS A 133 -0.38 -4.09 12.88
CA HIS A 133 -0.92 -5.01 11.88
C HIS A 133 -0.37 -4.70 10.48
N ASN A 134 -0.51 -3.46 10.03
CA ASN A 134 -0.05 -3.06 8.72
C ASN A 134 1.46 -3.20 8.58
N LEU A 135 2.22 -2.81 9.60
CA LEU A 135 3.67 -2.97 9.57
C LEU A 135 4.11 -4.43 9.55
N TYR A 136 3.47 -5.29 10.34
CA TYR A 136 3.75 -6.73 10.35
C TYR A 136 3.52 -7.34 8.95
N HIS A 137 2.37 -7.08 8.34
CA HIS A 137 2.06 -7.63 7.02
C HIS A 137 2.92 -7.01 5.91
N ALA A 138 3.18 -5.71 5.96
CA ALA A 138 4.09 -5.03 5.04
C ALA A 138 5.49 -5.65 5.07
N LEU A 139 6.05 -5.86 6.26
CA LEU A 139 7.36 -6.49 6.44
C LEU A 139 7.35 -7.96 6.01
N SER A 140 6.26 -8.69 6.28
CA SER A 140 6.12 -10.10 5.94
C SER A 140 5.95 -10.36 4.44
N SER A 141 5.45 -9.36 3.69
CA SER A 141 5.19 -9.49 2.24
C SER A 141 6.25 -8.81 1.36
N CYS A 142 7.18 -8.06 1.94
CA CYS A 142 8.24 -7.37 1.20
C CYS A 142 9.51 -8.22 1.08
N ASP A 143 10.33 -7.95 0.07
CA ASP A 143 11.62 -8.62 -0.13
C ASP A 143 12.75 -7.96 0.71
N ILE A 144 12.61 -6.67 1.06
CA ILE A 144 13.72 -5.91 1.64
C ILE A 144 13.27 -5.01 2.78
N TYR A 145 12.42 -4.02 2.51
CA TYR A 145 12.02 -3.02 3.51
C TYR A 145 10.63 -2.46 3.25
N THR A 146 10.06 -1.86 4.30
CA THR A 146 8.88 -1.02 4.24
C THR A 146 9.28 0.45 4.31
N TRP A 147 8.69 1.27 3.46
CA TRP A 147 8.81 2.71 3.48
C TRP A 147 7.95 3.27 4.61
N TRP A 148 8.52 4.16 5.40
CA TRP A 148 7.78 4.91 6.40
C TRP A 148 7.55 6.32 5.88
N TYR A 149 6.28 6.67 5.70
CA TYR A 149 5.88 8.02 5.30
C TYR A 149 5.18 8.71 6.47
N GLY A 150 5.45 9.99 6.64
CA GLY A 150 4.75 10.84 7.58
C GLY A 150 4.93 12.31 7.22
N GLU A 151 3.87 13.10 7.36
CA GLU A 151 3.85 14.52 6.98
C GLU A 151 3.99 15.42 8.22
N SER A 152 3.39 15.02 9.33
CA SER A 152 3.28 15.84 10.53
C SER A 152 4.30 15.50 11.62
N ILE A 153 5.02 14.38 11.50
CA ILE A 153 6.01 13.94 12.49
C ILE A 153 7.40 14.51 12.16
N ASP A 154 7.99 15.20 13.13
CA ASP A 154 9.40 15.64 13.07
C ASP A 154 10.27 14.73 13.95
N TRP A 155 10.70 13.60 13.38
CA TRP A 155 11.60 12.64 14.03
C TRP A 155 13.04 13.14 14.19
N TRP A 156 13.39 14.29 13.60
CA TRP A 156 14.72 14.88 13.75
C TRP A 156 14.81 15.81 14.97
N ARG A 157 13.70 16.49 15.30
CA ARG A 157 13.66 17.50 16.37
C ARG A 157 12.87 17.07 17.61
N GLY A 158 12.02 16.07 17.50
CA GLY A 158 11.18 15.58 18.61
C GLY A 158 11.42 14.09 18.91
N PRO A 159 11.18 13.66 20.15
CA PRO A 159 11.13 12.24 20.46
C PRO A 159 9.97 11.61 19.69
N VAL A 160 10.22 10.45 19.09
CA VAL A 160 9.14 9.61 18.57
C VAL A 160 8.39 9.02 19.77
N ASP A 161 7.06 9.09 19.69
CA ASP A 161 6.13 8.52 20.66
C ASP A 161 6.51 7.07 21.02
N GLU A 162 6.71 6.78 22.31
CA GLU A 162 7.20 5.48 22.79
C GLU A 162 6.22 4.34 22.49
N ASP A 163 4.92 4.60 22.44
CA ASP A 163 3.91 3.61 22.07
C ASP A 163 4.08 3.18 20.61
N VAL A 164 4.41 4.15 19.74
CA VAL A 164 4.67 3.91 18.32
C VAL A 164 5.92 3.08 18.14
N VAL A 165 7.00 3.44 18.87
CA VAL A 165 8.24 2.65 18.87
C VAL A 165 7.98 1.22 19.34
N THR A 166 7.13 1.05 20.36
CA THR A 166 6.74 -0.26 20.89
C THR A 166 5.97 -1.07 19.86
N ALA A 167 4.95 -0.49 19.22
CA ALA A 167 4.19 -1.14 18.14
C ALA A 167 5.09 -1.56 16.97
N VAL A 168 6.00 -0.68 16.54
CA VAL A 168 6.97 -0.94 15.47
C VAL A 168 7.89 -2.12 15.82
N ARG A 169 8.45 -2.12 17.03
CA ARG A 169 9.32 -3.19 17.52
C ARG A 169 8.57 -4.51 17.65
N ALA A 170 7.33 -4.48 18.13
CA ALA A 170 6.51 -5.67 18.28
C ALA A 170 6.24 -6.34 16.93
N ALA A 171 5.78 -5.58 15.92
CA ALA A 171 5.59 -6.09 14.56
C ALA A 171 6.89 -6.67 13.98
N ARG A 172 8.00 -5.93 14.05
CA ARG A 172 9.31 -6.38 13.56
C ARG A 172 9.76 -7.67 14.26
N ASN A 173 9.61 -7.75 15.57
CA ASN A 173 10.02 -8.92 16.35
C ASN A 173 9.19 -10.15 15.95
N CYS A 174 7.89 -10.01 15.69
CA CYS A 174 7.08 -11.12 15.17
C CYS A 174 7.63 -11.61 13.83
N VAL A 175 7.93 -10.70 12.89
CA VAL A 175 8.49 -11.07 11.57
C VAL A 175 9.85 -11.76 11.71
N VAL A 176 10.78 -11.18 12.46
CA VAL A 176 12.14 -11.73 12.63
C VAL A 176 12.13 -13.10 13.30
N ASN A 177 11.18 -13.35 14.20
CA ASN A 177 11.04 -14.63 14.90
C ASN A 177 10.07 -15.61 14.22
N ASN A 178 9.54 -15.28 13.03
CA ASN A 178 8.54 -16.08 12.32
C ASN A 178 7.31 -16.43 13.18
N GLN A 179 6.84 -15.45 13.95
CA GLN A 179 5.68 -15.56 14.84
C GLN A 179 4.47 -14.87 14.22
N THR A 180 3.29 -15.42 14.49
CA THR A 180 2.03 -14.75 14.15
C THR A 180 1.83 -13.51 15.02
N LEU A 181 1.19 -12.49 14.46
CA LEU A 181 0.92 -11.25 15.18
C LEU A 181 -0.12 -11.43 16.30
N GLY A 182 -1.16 -12.22 16.05
CA GLY A 182 -2.21 -12.52 17.04
C GLY A 182 -3.17 -11.37 17.35
N LEU A 183 -3.17 -10.28 16.56
CA LEU A 183 -4.01 -9.10 16.79
C LEU A 183 -5.17 -8.96 15.79
N ASP A 184 -5.20 -9.78 14.75
CA ASP A 184 -6.05 -9.54 13.58
C ASP A 184 -7.54 -9.59 13.92
N ASP A 185 -8.00 -10.60 14.67
CA ASP A 185 -9.42 -10.77 14.97
C ASP A 185 -10.00 -9.59 15.77
N GLU A 186 -9.33 -9.19 16.85
CA GLU A 186 -9.76 -8.04 17.66
C GLU A 186 -9.73 -6.74 16.85
N LEU A 187 -8.67 -6.55 16.05
CA LEU A 187 -8.55 -5.39 15.19
C LEU A 187 -9.65 -5.34 14.13
N GLN A 188 -9.99 -6.47 13.50
CA GLN A 188 -11.08 -6.52 12.52
C GLN A 188 -12.43 -6.12 13.13
N VAL A 189 -12.70 -6.52 14.38
CA VAL A 189 -13.90 -6.09 15.09
C VAL A 189 -13.90 -4.56 15.31
N ALA A 190 -12.78 -3.99 15.76
CA ALA A 190 -12.64 -2.56 15.98
C ALA A 190 -12.79 -1.75 14.67
N LEU A 191 -12.12 -2.18 13.59
CA LEU A 191 -12.20 -1.56 12.27
C LEU A 191 -13.62 -1.60 11.71
N LYS A 192 -14.32 -2.74 11.85
CA LYS A 192 -15.72 -2.87 11.43
C LYS A 192 -16.62 -1.90 12.20
N ARG A 193 -16.51 -1.88 13.54
CA ARG A 193 -17.28 -0.95 14.39
C ARG A 193 -17.08 0.50 13.95
N ALA A 194 -15.83 0.92 13.78
CA ALA A 194 -15.47 2.28 13.40
C ALA A 194 -16.03 2.69 12.02
N ARG A 195 -16.05 1.77 11.05
CA ARG A 195 -16.66 2.00 9.72
C ARG A 195 -18.18 2.19 9.82
N LEU A 196 -18.88 1.34 10.59
CA LEU A 196 -20.31 1.49 10.79
C LEU A 196 -20.65 2.84 11.46
N GLU A 197 -19.84 3.26 12.43
CA GLU A 197 -20.05 4.55 13.10
C GLU A 197 -19.86 5.73 12.14
N ALA A 198 -18.80 5.70 11.32
CA ALA A 198 -18.57 6.70 10.28
C ALA A 198 -19.75 6.80 9.30
N GLU A 199 -20.28 5.67 8.85
CA GLU A 199 -21.46 5.61 7.97
C GLU A 199 -22.70 6.19 8.65
N GLN A 200 -22.96 5.86 9.91
CA GLN A 200 -24.10 6.40 10.65
C GLN A 200 -24.02 7.91 10.84
N VAL A 201 -22.83 8.44 11.16
CA VAL A 201 -22.61 9.90 11.27
C VAL A 201 -22.88 10.57 9.92
N HIS A 202 -22.38 9.99 8.82
CA HIS A 202 -22.60 10.52 7.48
C HIS A 202 -24.08 10.51 7.07
N LEU A 203 -24.83 9.46 7.42
CA LEU A 203 -26.26 9.36 7.13
C LEU A 203 -27.10 10.34 7.94
N ARG A 204 -26.71 10.64 9.20
CA ARG A 204 -27.41 11.64 10.04
C ARG A 204 -27.16 13.08 9.61
N ALA A 205 -26.08 13.33 8.87
CA ALA A 205 -25.72 14.66 8.37
C ALA A 205 -26.40 15.01 7.03
N LYS A 206 -27.12 14.06 6.42
CA LYS A 206 -27.90 14.24 5.18
C LYS A 206 -29.38 14.42 5.49
#